data_AF-A0A7J6Q2I8-F1
#
_entry.id   AF-A0A7J6Q2I8-F1
#
_cell.length_a   1.000
_cell.length_b   1.000
_cell.length_c   1.000
_cell.angle_alpha   90.00
_cell.angle_beta   90.00
_cell.angle_gamma   90.00
#
_symmetry.space_group_name_H-M   'P 1'
#
loop_
_entity.id
_entity.type
_entity.pdbx_description
1 polymer ?
#
loop_
_entity_poly.entity_id
_entity_poly.type
_entity_poly.pdbx_seq_one_letter_code
_entity_poly.pdbx_strand_id
1 'polypeptide(L)'
;QVPGLTRLGLSETFLVKLHGQLVQIIPTGFNSHEKASPEMRGAMKRLLEEHNPTAHARGVIGERHVRQIGTLGGGNHFIELLYDEEESIWLMLHSGSRNIGNVTAQYYDGLAARQTGTSKENLAHLAIASEAGQDYLRDMHFCQAYAMENRKFMMNSFVGAVRDLTGKVPDWGTLVNIHHNYCECEDCTYRDPESGRIVRDKLWITRKGATSARKGQLGIIPGSMGTGSYITRGKGESMAWSSCSHGAGRKLSRNAAKRVVGVGELNEMMEGIVWDSNAAKLVRDEAPMAYKDLNEVMMNQEDLVEVVHELKPLMNMKGY
;
A
#
# COMPACT_ATOMS: atom_id res chain seq x y z
N GLN A 1 -4.10 -15.74 -5.11
CA GLN A 1 -3.81 -17.13 -4.70
C GLN A 1 -2.85 -17.81 -5.66
N VAL A 2 -2.10 -18.82 -5.21
CA VAL A 2 -1.21 -19.69 -6.00
C VAL A 2 -1.80 -21.10 -6.02
N PRO A 3 -2.62 -21.46 -7.03
CA PRO A 3 -3.30 -22.75 -7.07
C PRO A 3 -2.35 -23.94 -6.93
N GLY A 4 -2.78 -24.92 -6.14
CA GLY A 4 -2.03 -26.15 -5.87
C GLY A 4 -0.84 -25.97 -4.92
N LEU A 5 -0.51 -24.76 -4.47
CA LEU A 5 0.47 -24.53 -3.40
C LEU A 5 -0.27 -24.31 -2.08
N THR A 6 0.04 -25.11 -1.07
CA THR A 6 -0.56 -25.01 0.27
C THR A 6 0.53 -24.83 1.32
N ARG A 7 0.17 -24.28 2.50
CA ARG A 7 1.10 -24.12 3.63
C ARG A 7 1.85 -25.40 3.98
N LEU A 8 1.14 -26.54 4.05
CA LEU A 8 1.72 -27.85 4.39
C LEU A 8 2.80 -28.29 3.40
N GLY A 9 2.75 -27.80 2.16
CA GLY A 9 3.75 -28.06 1.13
C GLY A 9 4.98 -27.14 1.19
N LEU A 10 5.02 -26.16 2.10
CA LEU A 10 6.11 -25.18 2.21
C LEU A 10 6.98 -25.45 3.43
N SER A 11 8.23 -25.86 3.19
CA SER A 11 9.22 -25.99 4.27
C SER A 11 9.79 -24.64 4.67
N GLU A 12 10.33 -24.55 5.89
CA GLU A 12 11.07 -23.36 6.33
C GLU A 12 12.25 -23.05 5.40
N THR A 13 12.96 -24.08 4.91
CA THR A 13 14.04 -23.92 3.93
C THR A 13 13.57 -23.26 2.64
N PHE A 14 12.36 -23.59 2.17
CA PHE A 14 11.76 -22.90 1.02
C PHE A 14 11.53 -21.43 1.33
N LEU A 15 10.93 -21.11 2.47
CA LEU A 15 10.60 -19.74 2.87
C LEU A 15 11.87 -18.87 3.01
N VAL A 16 12.92 -19.41 3.63
CA VAL A 16 14.23 -18.73 3.75
C VAL A 16 14.86 -18.47 2.39
N LYS A 17 14.81 -19.46 1.49
CA LYS A 17 15.36 -19.31 0.13
C LYS A 17 14.59 -18.27 -0.67
N LEU A 18 13.26 -18.30 -0.61
CA LEU A 18 12.39 -17.33 -1.27
C LEU A 18 12.65 -15.91 -0.72
N HIS A 19 12.67 -15.74 0.59
CA HIS A 19 12.99 -14.47 1.24
C HIS A 19 14.35 -13.94 0.77
N GLY A 20 15.39 -14.78 0.78
CA GLY A 20 16.73 -14.41 0.31
C GLY A 20 16.77 -13.97 -1.16
N GLN A 21 16.05 -14.67 -2.05
CA GLN A 21 15.91 -14.26 -3.45
C GLN A 21 15.22 -12.90 -3.59
N LEU A 22 14.13 -12.66 -2.85
CA LEU A 22 13.39 -11.39 -2.92
C LEU A 22 14.23 -10.21 -2.42
N VAL A 23 14.97 -10.38 -1.32
CA VAL A 23 15.89 -9.34 -0.80
C VAL A 23 16.96 -8.97 -1.83
N GLN A 24 17.44 -9.93 -2.62
CA GLN A 24 18.43 -9.67 -3.66
C GLN A 24 17.85 -8.94 -4.88
N ILE A 25 16.62 -9.27 -5.29
CA ILE A 25 16.04 -8.76 -6.54
C ILE A 25 15.11 -7.56 -6.35
N ILE A 26 14.66 -7.26 -5.13
CA ILE A 26 13.77 -6.13 -4.82
C ILE A 26 14.44 -5.20 -3.82
N PRO A 27 15.05 -4.09 -4.28
CA PRO A 27 15.66 -3.11 -3.40
C PRO A 27 14.66 -2.49 -2.41
N THR A 28 15.12 -2.27 -1.17
CA THR A 28 14.34 -1.66 -0.08
C THR A 28 14.81 -0.25 0.29
N GLY A 29 14.08 0.42 1.18
CA GLY A 29 14.49 1.68 1.78
C GLY A 29 14.61 2.82 0.76
N PHE A 30 15.77 3.46 0.73
CA PHE A 30 16.10 4.53 -0.21
C PHE A 30 16.84 4.05 -1.46
N ASN A 31 17.10 2.74 -1.57
CA ASN A 31 17.85 2.15 -2.66
C ASN A 31 17.05 2.17 -3.97
N SER A 32 17.74 1.80 -5.05
CA SER A 32 17.21 1.61 -6.39
C SER A 32 17.94 0.44 -7.04
N HIS A 33 17.39 -0.08 -8.14
CA HIS A 33 18.14 -0.98 -9.01
C HIS A 33 19.44 -0.29 -9.48
N GLU A 34 20.49 -1.06 -9.75
CA GLU A 34 21.77 -0.51 -10.22
C GLU A 34 21.60 0.19 -11.59
N LYS A 35 20.81 -0.43 -12.47
CA LYS A 35 20.52 0.07 -13.83
C LYS A 35 19.03 -0.03 -14.12
N ALA A 36 18.52 0.91 -14.91
CA ALA A 36 17.15 0.83 -15.41
C ALA A 36 17.08 -0.13 -16.60
N SER A 37 16.21 -1.13 -16.52
CA SER A 37 15.97 -2.06 -17.62
C SER A 37 15.20 -1.39 -18.77
N PRO A 38 15.25 -1.93 -20.01
CA PRO A 38 14.43 -1.45 -21.11
C PRO A 38 12.94 -1.40 -20.77
N GLU A 39 12.44 -2.39 -20.02
CA GLU A 39 11.04 -2.47 -19.57
C GLU A 39 10.70 -1.33 -18.61
N MET A 40 11.57 -1.01 -17.65
CA MET A 40 11.37 0.11 -16.72
C MET A 40 11.35 1.45 -17.46
N ARG A 41 12.25 1.63 -18.43
CA ARG A 41 12.28 2.83 -19.28
C ARG A 41 11.01 2.95 -20.12
N GLY A 42 10.58 1.84 -20.72
CA GLY A 42 9.34 1.76 -21.48
C GLY A 42 8.12 2.08 -20.61
N ALA A 43 8.06 1.56 -19.38
CA ALA A 43 7.00 1.86 -18.43
C ALA A 43 6.98 3.36 -18.06
N MET A 44 8.13 3.94 -17.70
CA MET A 44 8.20 5.38 -17.42
C MET A 44 7.77 6.23 -18.62
N LYS A 45 8.20 5.87 -19.83
CA LYS A 45 7.81 6.58 -21.06
C LYS A 45 6.29 6.55 -21.25
N ARG A 46 5.65 5.38 -21.15
CA ARG A 46 4.19 5.24 -21.24
C ARG A 46 3.47 6.07 -20.17
N LEU A 47 3.94 6.01 -18.92
CA LEU A 47 3.36 6.79 -17.82
C LEU A 47 3.38 8.29 -18.11
N LEU A 48 4.49 8.80 -18.66
CA LEU A 48 4.64 10.21 -19.02
C LEU A 48 3.75 10.64 -20.19
N GLU A 49 3.54 9.75 -21.16
CA GLU A 49 2.71 9.98 -22.34
C GLU A 49 1.21 9.90 -21.99
N GLU A 50 0.78 8.84 -21.30
CA GLU A 50 -0.62 8.56 -20.99
C GLU A 50 -1.19 9.51 -19.93
N HIS A 51 -0.42 9.82 -18.89
CA HIS A 51 -0.90 10.66 -17.78
C HIS A 51 -0.53 12.14 -17.91
N ASN A 52 0.37 12.48 -18.85
CA ASN A 52 0.76 13.86 -19.17
C ASN A 52 0.94 14.77 -17.93
N PRO A 53 1.81 14.40 -16.97
CA PRO A 53 2.00 15.18 -15.75
C PRO A 53 2.55 16.58 -16.05
N THR A 54 2.38 17.50 -15.10
CA THR A 54 2.83 18.89 -15.23
C THR A 54 4.35 18.99 -15.37
N ALA A 55 4.82 20.18 -15.75
CA ALA A 55 6.26 20.47 -15.80
C ALA A 55 6.94 20.26 -14.43
N HIS A 56 6.23 20.51 -13.33
CA HIS A 56 6.76 20.27 -11.99
C HIS A 56 7.06 18.78 -11.76
N ALA A 57 6.06 17.91 -11.91
CA ALA A 57 6.25 16.47 -11.73
C ALA A 57 7.25 15.88 -12.73
N ARG A 58 7.27 16.35 -13.98
CA ARG A 58 8.31 15.99 -14.96
C ARG A 58 9.71 16.37 -14.50
N GLY A 59 9.88 17.55 -13.91
CA GLY A 59 11.15 18.03 -13.36
C GLY A 59 11.66 17.23 -12.17
N VAL A 60 10.77 16.55 -11.43
CA VAL A 60 11.16 15.61 -10.36
C VAL A 60 11.72 14.32 -10.93
N ILE A 61 11.22 13.87 -12.08
CA ILE A 61 11.57 12.57 -12.66
C ILE A 61 12.98 12.63 -13.25
N GLY A 62 13.75 11.60 -12.93
CA GLY A 62 15.12 11.43 -13.40
C GLY A 62 15.50 9.97 -13.42
N GLU A 63 16.73 9.66 -13.80
CA GLU A 63 17.21 8.29 -13.97
C GLU A 63 17.00 7.43 -12.71
N ARG A 64 17.21 8.00 -11.52
CA ARG A 64 16.95 7.31 -10.24
C ARG A 64 15.49 6.86 -10.12
N HIS A 65 14.53 7.66 -10.56
CA HIS A 65 13.11 7.35 -10.46
C HIS A 65 12.71 6.20 -11.40
N VAL A 66 13.37 6.09 -12.55
CA VAL A 66 13.22 4.91 -13.43
C VAL A 66 13.77 3.66 -12.74
N ARG A 67 14.96 3.76 -12.12
CA ARG A 67 15.58 2.67 -11.33
C ARG A 67 14.83 2.33 -10.04
N GLN A 68 13.88 3.15 -9.61
CA GLN A 68 13.04 2.90 -8.44
C GLN A 68 11.72 2.20 -8.77
N ILE A 69 11.39 2.01 -10.07
CA ILE A 69 10.31 1.10 -10.47
C ILE A 69 10.70 -0.32 -10.05
N GLY A 70 9.79 -1.03 -9.38
CA GLY A 70 10.07 -2.35 -8.84
C GLY A 70 10.87 -2.32 -7.53
N THR A 71 10.71 -1.29 -6.69
CA THR A 71 11.37 -1.20 -5.38
C THR A 71 10.38 -1.05 -4.25
N LEU A 72 10.68 -1.67 -3.10
CA LEU A 72 9.74 -1.79 -2.00
C LEU A 72 9.57 -0.47 -1.25
N GLY A 73 10.67 0.16 -0.90
CA GLY A 73 10.69 1.31 0.00
C GLY A 73 10.93 0.99 1.44
N GLY A 74 10.70 2.01 2.28
CA GLY A 74 10.89 1.94 3.72
C GLY A 74 9.56 2.05 4.47
N GLY A 75 9.63 1.96 5.79
CA GLY A 75 8.49 2.22 6.67
C GLY A 75 7.47 1.09 6.64
N ASN A 76 6.19 1.38 6.42
CA ASN A 76 5.15 0.34 6.50
C ASN A 76 5.02 -0.52 5.22
N HIS A 77 5.93 -0.36 4.25
CA HIS A 77 5.94 -1.17 3.04
C HIS A 77 6.52 -2.57 3.31
N PHE A 78 5.94 -3.60 2.69
CA PHE A 78 6.34 -5.00 2.89
C PHE A 78 5.98 -5.89 1.69
N ILE A 79 6.57 -7.07 1.63
CA ILE A 79 6.15 -8.20 0.79
C ILE A 79 5.91 -9.39 1.71
N GLU A 80 4.80 -10.09 1.52
CA GLU A 80 4.41 -11.22 2.36
C GLU A 80 3.98 -12.42 1.53
N LEU A 81 4.39 -13.60 2.00
CA LEU A 81 3.78 -14.87 1.63
C LEU A 81 2.81 -15.24 2.74
N LEU A 82 1.53 -15.41 2.42
CA LEU A 82 0.49 -15.72 3.39
C LEU A 82 -0.25 -17.01 3.03
N TYR A 83 -1.00 -17.55 3.99
CA TYR A 83 -2.00 -18.60 3.76
C TYR A 83 -3.34 -18.16 4.33
N ASP A 84 -4.44 -18.61 3.71
CA ASP A 84 -5.80 -18.40 4.20
C ASP A 84 -6.29 -19.58 5.08
N GLU A 85 -7.54 -19.51 5.53
CA GLU A 85 -8.19 -20.56 6.32
C GLU A 85 -8.29 -21.93 5.62
N GLU A 86 -8.13 -21.98 4.29
CA GLU A 86 -8.07 -23.21 3.49
C GLU A 86 -6.63 -23.64 3.18
N GLU A 87 -5.65 -23.02 3.86
CA GLU A 87 -4.22 -23.24 3.68
C GLU A 87 -3.69 -22.84 2.28
N SER A 88 -4.49 -22.09 1.49
CA SER A 88 -4.13 -21.65 0.14
C SER A 88 -3.17 -20.47 0.19
N ILE A 89 -2.15 -20.48 -0.67
CA ILE A 89 -1.09 -19.48 -0.62
C ILE A 89 -1.46 -18.18 -1.35
N TRP A 90 -1.18 -17.06 -0.70
CA TRP A 90 -1.34 -15.70 -1.24
C TRP A 90 0.02 -14.98 -1.33
N LEU A 91 0.18 -14.22 -2.41
CA LEU A 91 1.29 -13.30 -2.59
C LEU A 91 0.76 -11.89 -2.35
N MET A 92 1.28 -11.20 -1.34
CA MET A 92 0.87 -9.83 -1.03
C MET A 92 2.08 -8.91 -1.05
N LEU A 93 1.85 -7.67 -1.48
CA LEU A 93 2.80 -6.59 -1.26
C LEU A 93 2.09 -5.29 -0.95
N HIS A 94 2.77 -4.44 -0.21
CA HIS A 94 2.32 -3.11 0.15
C HIS A 94 3.41 -2.11 -0.17
N SER A 95 3.16 -1.24 -1.16
CA SER A 95 4.06 -0.16 -1.58
C SER A 95 3.31 0.93 -2.34
N GLY A 96 3.94 2.09 -2.46
CA GLY A 96 3.39 3.29 -3.08
C GLY A 96 4.23 3.85 -4.22
N SER A 97 4.03 5.14 -4.49
CA SER A 97 4.66 5.92 -5.56
C SER A 97 6.12 6.32 -5.29
N ARG A 98 6.76 5.68 -4.30
CA ARG A 98 8.10 6.02 -3.81
C ARG A 98 8.21 7.52 -3.50
N ASN A 99 9.38 8.13 -3.69
CA ASN A 99 9.59 9.54 -3.36
C ASN A 99 8.86 10.52 -4.29
N ILE A 100 8.46 10.09 -5.49
CA ILE A 100 7.78 10.95 -6.47
C ILE A 100 6.52 11.56 -5.85
N GLY A 101 5.63 10.72 -5.33
CA GLY A 101 4.39 11.19 -4.70
C GLY A 101 4.63 12.06 -3.46
N ASN A 102 5.69 11.82 -2.69
CA ASN A 102 6.02 12.66 -1.54
C ASN A 102 6.46 14.07 -1.97
N VAL A 103 7.35 14.19 -2.96
CA VAL A 103 7.79 15.50 -3.47
C VAL A 103 6.64 16.24 -4.13
N THR A 104 5.81 15.54 -4.91
CA THR A 104 4.59 16.11 -5.50
C THR A 104 3.64 16.64 -4.41
N ALA A 105 3.35 15.86 -3.37
CA ALA A 105 2.49 16.31 -2.28
C ALA A 105 3.06 17.54 -1.55
N GLN A 106 4.37 17.56 -1.26
CA GLN A 106 5.03 18.70 -0.61
C GLN A 106 4.95 19.99 -1.44
N TYR A 107 5.06 19.89 -2.76
CA TYR A 107 4.93 21.03 -3.66
C TYR A 107 3.52 21.65 -3.59
N TYR A 108 2.48 20.81 -3.70
CA TYR A 108 1.09 21.28 -3.65
C TYR A 108 0.66 21.72 -2.25
N ASP A 109 1.15 21.08 -1.17
CA ASP A 109 0.99 21.57 0.20
C ASP A 109 1.55 23.00 0.35
N GLY A 110 2.74 23.25 -0.22
CA GLY A 110 3.35 24.58 -0.20
C GLY A 110 2.59 25.62 -1.03
N LEU A 111 2.01 25.23 -2.17
CA LEU A 111 1.14 26.09 -2.96
C LEU A 111 -0.15 26.42 -2.22
N ALA A 112 -0.81 25.41 -1.66
CA ALA A 112 -2.03 25.55 -0.87
C ALA A 112 -1.80 26.51 0.31
N ALA A 113 -0.69 26.32 1.03
CA ALA A 113 -0.32 27.17 2.16
C ALA A 113 -0.16 28.65 1.76
N ARG A 114 0.52 28.92 0.63
CA ARG A 114 0.68 30.29 0.12
C ARG A 114 -0.65 30.92 -0.30
N GLN A 115 -1.53 30.17 -0.95
CA GLN A 115 -2.82 30.71 -1.45
C GLN A 115 -3.82 30.95 -0.32
N THR A 116 -3.85 30.07 0.68
CA THR A 116 -4.80 30.15 1.80
C THR A 116 -4.29 30.98 2.97
N GLY A 117 -2.97 31.23 3.04
CA GLY A 117 -2.35 31.94 4.17
C GLY A 117 -2.29 31.10 5.46
N THR A 118 -2.45 29.79 5.38
CA THR A 118 -2.40 28.87 6.52
C THR A 118 -1.48 27.66 6.24
N SER A 119 -1.32 26.74 7.19
CA SER A 119 -0.48 25.55 7.02
C SER A 119 -1.29 24.29 6.71
N LYS A 120 -0.62 23.21 6.29
CA LYS A 120 -1.28 21.91 6.08
C LYS A 120 -1.92 21.35 7.36
N GLU A 121 -1.32 21.62 8.53
CA GLU A 121 -1.86 21.23 9.84
C GLU A 121 -3.19 21.94 10.13
N ASN A 122 -3.36 23.14 9.56
CA ASN A 122 -4.56 23.95 9.62
C ASN A 122 -5.42 23.84 8.34
N LEU A 123 -5.27 22.73 7.59
CA LEU A 123 -6.07 22.39 6.41
C LEU A 123 -6.00 23.41 5.25
N ALA A 124 -4.79 23.91 4.97
CA ALA A 124 -4.51 24.57 3.69
C ALA A 124 -4.98 23.67 2.51
N HIS A 125 -5.64 24.27 1.52
CA HIS A 125 -6.25 23.55 0.41
C HIS A 125 -6.13 24.32 -0.92
N LEU A 126 -6.37 23.61 -2.02
CA LEU A 126 -6.53 24.18 -3.35
C LEU A 126 -7.97 24.00 -3.79
N ALA A 127 -8.57 25.04 -4.35
CA ALA A 127 -9.89 24.90 -4.99
C ALA A 127 -9.75 23.97 -6.20
N ILE A 128 -10.59 22.94 -6.29
CA ILE A 128 -10.53 21.95 -7.38
C ILE A 128 -10.62 22.62 -8.76
N ALA A 129 -11.49 23.62 -8.91
CA ALA A 129 -11.68 24.32 -10.18
C ALA A 129 -10.51 25.26 -10.55
N SER A 130 -9.56 25.50 -9.64
CA SER A 130 -8.39 26.33 -9.94
C SER A 130 -7.39 25.57 -10.81
N GLU A 131 -6.54 26.32 -11.54
CA GLU A 131 -5.43 25.74 -12.30
C GLU A 131 -4.53 24.86 -11.40
N ALA A 132 -4.15 25.37 -10.22
CA ALA A 132 -3.33 24.63 -9.26
C ALA A 132 -4.03 23.34 -8.75
N GLY A 133 -5.35 23.38 -8.59
CA GLY A 133 -6.14 22.20 -8.22
C GLY A 133 -6.16 21.14 -9.31
N GLN A 134 -6.36 21.54 -10.56
CA GLN A 134 -6.31 20.63 -11.72
C GLN A 134 -4.91 20.07 -11.98
N ASP A 135 -3.88 20.89 -11.76
CA ASP A 135 -2.47 20.47 -11.82
C ASP A 135 -2.15 19.41 -10.77
N TYR A 136 -2.59 19.63 -9.53
CA TYR A 136 -2.48 18.64 -8.45
C TYR A 136 -3.10 17.31 -8.84
N LEU A 137 -4.33 17.32 -9.37
CA LEU A 137 -5.03 16.10 -9.76
C LEU A 137 -4.31 15.34 -10.87
N ARG A 138 -3.77 16.03 -11.88
CA ARG A 138 -2.94 15.40 -12.93
C ARG A 138 -1.71 14.72 -12.35
N ASP A 139 -0.96 15.45 -11.53
CA ASP A 139 0.29 14.91 -10.95
C ASP A 139 0.02 13.79 -9.95
N MET A 140 -1.07 13.87 -9.19
CA MET A 140 -1.52 12.82 -8.29
C MET A 140 -1.89 11.54 -9.06
N HIS A 141 -2.63 11.66 -10.17
CA HIS A 141 -2.97 10.51 -11.02
C HIS A 141 -1.71 9.87 -11.63
N PHE A 142 -0.73 10.67 -12.07
CA PHE A 142 0.58 10.15 -12.50
C PHE A 142 1.27 9.38 -11.37
N CYS A 143 1.26 9.90 -10.14
CA CYS A 143 1.83 9.21 -8.98
C CYS A 143 1.13 7.88 -8.68
N GLN A 144 -0.21 7.82 -8.80
CA GLN A 144 -0.97 6.58 -8.63
C GLN A 144 -0.60 5.55 -9.70
N ALA A 145 -0.47 5.98 -10.96
CA ALA A 145 -0.07 5.11 -12.06
C ALA A 145 1.36 4.60 -11.90
N TYR A 146 2.30 5.45 -11.49
CA TYR A 146 3.66 5.04 -11.13
C TYR A 146 3.66 4.03 -9.97
N ALA A 147 2.83 4.23 -8.95
CA ALA A 147 2.69 3.26 -7.84
C ALA A 147 2.18 1.91 -8.33
N MET A 148 1.22 1.88 -9.27
CA MET A 148 0.73 0.66 -9.88
C MET A 148 1.84 -0.07 -10.64
N GLU A 149 2.58 0.61 -11.51
CA GLU A 149 3.70 0.00 -12.24
C GLU A 149 4.79 -0.49 -11.28
N ASN A 150 5.11 0.28 -10.23
CA ASN A 150 6.04 -0.16 -9.18
C ASN A 150 5.60 -1.48 -8.54
N ARG A 151 4.32 -1.60 -8.14
CA ARG A 151 3.75 -2.83 -7.59
C ARG A 151 3.77 -3.98 -8.59
N LYS A 152 3.45 -3.72 -9.86
CA LYS A 152 3.45 -4.71 -10.94
C LYS A 152 4.84 -5.31 -11.17
N PHE A 153 5.88 -4.47 -11.23
CA PHE A 153 7.26 -4.95 -11.36
C PHE A 153 7.68 -5.82 -10.17
N MET A 154 7.39 -5.39 -8.93
CA MET A 154 7.67 -6.21 -7.75
C MET A 154 6.89 -7.52 -7.72
N MET A 155 5.60 -7.48 -8.07
CA MET A 155 4.77 -8.69 -8.11
C MET A 155 5.29 -9.68 -9.17
N ASN A 156 5.72 -9.20 -10.33
CA ASN A 156 6.33 -10.05 -11.35
C ASN A 156 7.63 -10.70 -10.87
N SER A 157 8.49 -9.95 -10.16
CA SER A 157 9.68 -10.51 -9.53
C SER A 157 9.34 -11.55 -8.46
N PHE A 158 8.30 -11.29 -7.64
CA PHE A 158 7.84 -12.22 -6.62
C PHE A 158 7.28 -13.51 -7.22
N VAL A 159 6.42 -13.39 -8.23
CA VAL A 159 5.89 -14.52 -8.99
C VAL A 159 7.00 -15.32 -9.66
N GLY A 160 8.00 -14.64 -10.24
CA GLY A 160 9.18 -15.29 -10.82
C GLY A 160 9.92 -16.16 -9.79
N ALA A 161 10.21 -15.60 -8.62
CA ALA A 161 10.90 -16.33 -7.55
C ALA A 161 10.08 -17.55 -7.06
N VAL A 162 8.76 -17.40 -6.87
CA VAL A 162 7.88 -18.52 -6.50
C VAL A 162 7.85 -19.59 -7.59
N ARG A 163 7.74 -19.20 -8.85
CA ARG A 163 7.74 -20.12 -10.00
C ARG A 163 9.05 -20.88 -10.11
N ASP A 164 10.18 -20.21 -9.96
CA ASP A 164 11.49 -20.84 -10.11
C ASP A 164 11.76 -21.88 -9.00
N LEU A 165 11.12 -21.72 -7.82
CA LEU A 165 11.22 -22.66 -6.70
C LEU A 165 10.16 -23.77 -6.71
N THR A 166 8.97 -23.53 -7.28
CA THR A 166 7.81 -24.44 -7.15
C THR A 166 7.24 -24.95 -8.48
N GLY A 167 7.60 -24.31 -9.60
CA GLY A 167 6.94 -24.50 -10.90
C GLY A 167 5.53 -23.90 -10.99
N LYS A 168 5.02 -23.24 -9.94
CA LYS A 168 3.64 -22.73 -9.87
C LYS A 168 3.58 -21.21 -10.03
N VAL A 169 2.45 -20.72 -10.50
CA VAL A 169 2.17 -19.30 -10.72
C VAL A 169 0.83 -18.93 -10.08
N PRO A 170 0.61 -17.67 -9.69
CA PRO A 170 -0.69 -17.27 -9.15
C PRO A 170 -1.78 -17.32 -10.21
N ASP A 171 -3.01 -17.52 -9.76
CA ASP A 171 -4.20 -17.21 -10.55
C ASP A 171 -4.45 -15.69 -10.50
N TRP A 172 -4.22 -15.02 -11.62
CA TRP A 172 -4.45 -13.59 -11.76
C TRP A 172 -5.93 -13.19 -11.67
N GLY A 173 -6.86 -14.13 -11.84
CA GLY A 173 -8.29 -13.90 -11.59
C GLY A 173 -8.61 -13.59 -10.13
N THR A 174 -7.71 -13.96 -9.21
CA THR A 174 -7.81 -13.68 -7.76
C THR A 174 -7.07 -12.40 -7.35
N LEU A 175 -6.57 -11.61 -8.31
CA LEU A 175 -5.82 -10.39 -8.02
C LEU A 175 -6.73 -9.36 -7.34
N VAL A 176 -6.34 -8.95 -6.14
CA VAL A 176 -6.91 -7.79 -5.45
C VAL A 176 -5.88 -6.68 -5.44
N ASN A 177 -6.25 -5.49 -5.90
CA ASN A 177 -5.41 -4.30 -5.86
C ASN A 177 -6.22 -3.09 -5.43
N ILE A 178 -5.72 -2.35 -4.44
CA ILE A 178 -6.41 -1.19 -3.89
C ILE A 178 -5.43 -0.07 -3.56
N HIS A 179 -5.85 1.17 -3.82
CA HIS A 179 -5.18 2.38 -3.35
C HIS A 179 -5.78 2.81 -2.01
N HIS A 180 -4.97 3.42 -1.15
CA HIS A 180 -5.43 3.91 0.16
C HIS A 180 -5.03 5.36 0.48
N ASN A 181 -4.40 6.05 -0.48
CA ASN A 181 -4.02 7.46 -0.42
C ASN A 181 -4.26 8.09 -1.80
N TYR A 182 -5.42 8.72 -2.00
CA TYR A 182 -5.80 9.35 -3.27
C TYR A 182 -7.05 10.23 -3.12
N CYS A 183 -7.36 11.00 -4.17
CA CYS A 183 -8.56 11.81 -4.28
C CYS A 183 -9.26 11.53 -5.60
N GLU A 184 -10.56 11.24 -5.61
CA GLU A 184 -11.31 10.92 -6.83
C GLU A 184 -12.71 11.52 -6.79
N CYS A 185 -13.24 11.91 -7.97
CA CYS A 185 -14.59 12.42 -8.11
C CYS A 185 -15.58 11.25 -8.21
N GLU A 186 -16.50 11.15 -7.24
CA GLU A 186 -17.43 10.04 -7.13
C GLU A 186 -18.86 10.53 -6.81
N ASP A 187 -19.86 9.74 -7.20
CA ASP A 187 -21.24 9.97 -6.82
C ASP A 187 -21.42 9.65 -5.33
N CYS A 188 -21.76 10.67 -4.54
CA CYS A 188 -21.82 10.60 -3.09
C CYS A 188 -23.23 10.87 -2.57
N THR A 189 -23.58 10.23 -1.46
CA THR A 189 -24.78 10.56 -0.69
C THR A 189 -24.34 11.11 0.67
N TYR A 190 -24.88 12.26 1.08
CA TYR A 190 -24.55 12.87 2.37
C TYR A 190 -25.75 13.59 2.97
N ARG A 191 -25.70 13.84 4.27
CA ARG A 191 -26.66 14.71 4.96
C ARG A 191 -26.15 16.14 4.88
N ASP A 192 -26.90 17.00 4.20
CA ASP A 192 -26.59 18.42 4.11
C ASP A 192 -26.66 19.06 5.52
N PRO A 193 -25.60 19.72 5.99
CA PRO A 193 -25.54 20.23 7.36
C PRO A 193 -26.48 21.41 7.61
N GLU A 194 -26.87 22.15 6.57
CA GLU A 194 -27.76 23.31 6.70
C GLU A 194 -29.24 22.91 6.68
N SER A 195 -29.65 22.10 5.69
CA SER A 195 -31.04 21.69 5.51
C SER A 195 -31.40 20.37 6.22
N GLY A 196 -30.40 19.59 6.65
CA GLY A 196 -30.59 18.26 7.24
C GLY A 196 -31.06 17.19 6.24
N ARG A 197 -31.24 17.54 4.95
CA ARG A 197 -31.75 16.65 3.91
C ARG A 197 -30.66 15.71 3.41
N ILE A 198 -31.06 14.54 2.93
CA ILE A 198 -30.15 13.65 2.22
C ILE A 198 -30.01 14.15 0.78
N VAL A 199 -28.77 14.43 0.38
CA VAL A 199 -28.40 14.95 -0.95
C VAL A 199 -27.55 13.91 -1.68
N ARG A 200 -27.71 13.85 -3.00
CA ARG A 200 -26.84 13.09 -3.90
C ARG A 200 -26.14 14.05 -4.84
N ASP A 201 -24.82 14.02 -4.87
CA ASP A 201 -24.00 14.91 -5.70
C ASP A 201 -22.64 14.27 -6.03
N LYS A 202 -21.91 14.84 -7.00
CA LYS A 202 -20.53 14.48 -7.31
C LYS A 202 -19.57 15.22 -6.40
N LEU A 203 -18.86 14.50 -5.55
CA LEU A 203 -17.86 15.05 -4.64
C LEU A 203 -16.49 14.47 -4.92
N TRP A 204 -15.45 15.24 -4.60
CA TRP A 204 -14.07 14.75 -4.57
C TRP A 204 -13.80 14.10 -3.21
N ILE A 205 -13.77 12.76 -3.20
CA ILE A 205 -13.49 11.98 -1.99
C ILE A 205 -11.97 11.88 -1.82
N THR A 206 -11.45 12.45 -0.74
CA THR A 206 -10.07 12.22 -0.31
C THR A 206 -10.01 11.03 0.63
N ARG A 207 -9.33 9.95 0.22
CA ARG A 207 -9.01 8.81 1.07
C ARG A 207 -7.56 8.90 1.50
N LYS A 208 -7.31 8.99 2.81
CA LYS A 208 -5.98 8.96 3.42
C LYS A 208 -5.96 7.94 4.54
N GLY A 209 -5.33 6.80 4.31
CA GLY A 209 -5.44 5.65 5.22
C GLY A 209 -6.85 5.05 5.24
N ALA A 210 -7.57 5.13 4.13
CA ALA A 210 -8.88 4.53 3.90
C ALA A 210 -8.91 3.93 2.49
N THR A 211 -9.74 2.91 2.25
CA THR A 211 -9.84 2.24 0.95
C THR A 211 -11.26 2.27 0.40
N SER A 212 -11.42 2.05 -0.90
CA SER A 212 -12.74 1.89 -1.52
C SER A 212 -13.37 0.55 -1.13
N ALA A 213 -14.62 0.62 -0.68
CA ALA A 213 -15.46 -0.49 -0.26
C ALA A 213 -16.81 -0.47 -1.03
N ARG A 214 -16.76 -0.21 -2.35
CA ARG A 214 -17.94 -0.28 -3.21
C ARG A 214 -18.59 -1.65 -3.12
N LYS A 215 -19.91 -1.70 -3.28
CA LYS A 215 -20.67 -2.95 -3.14
C LYS A 215 -20.10 -4.04 -4.04
N GLY A 216 -19.66 -5.14 -3.45
CA GLY A 216 -19.09 -6.29 -4.17
C GLY A 216 -17.60 -6.17 -4.52
N GLN A 217 -16.96 -5.02 -4.30
CA GLN A 217 -15.54 -4.83 -4.60
C GLN A 217 -14.66 -5.57 -3.58
N LEU A 218 -13.72 -6.38 -4.05
CA LEU A 218 -12.71 -6.97 -3.18
C LEU A 218 -11.71 -5.90 -2.70
N GLY A 219 -11.35 -5.98 -1.42
CA GLY A 219 -10.38 -5.12 -0.76
C GLY A 219 -9.37 -5.92 0.07
N ILE A 220 -8.35 -5.24 0.59
CA ILE A 220 -7.33 -5.83 1.45
C ILE A 220 -7.13 -4.91 2.64
N ILE A 221 -7.19 -5.45 3.86
CA ILE A 221 -6.95 -4.74 5.11
C ILE A 221 -5.72 -5.38 5.79
N PRO A 222 -4.50 -4.88 5.51
CA PRO A 222 -3.29 -5.34 6.18
C PRO A 222 -3.24 -4.97 7.66
N GLY A 223 -2.73 -5.89 8.47
CA GLY A 223 -2.35 -5.62 9.85
C GLY A 223 -0.92 -5.07 9.95
N SER A 224 -0.12 -5.79 10.73
CA SER A 224 1.30 -5.56 10.94
C SER A 224 2.10 -6.77 10.44
N MET A 225 3.44 -6.67 10.48
CA MET A 225 4.34 -7.73 9.98
C MET A 225 4.15 -9.11 10.62
N GLY A 226 3.44 -9.22 11.75
CA GLY A 226 3.19 -10.49 12.45
C GLY A 226 1.72 -10.84 12.70
N THR A 227 0.76 -9.97 12.38
CA THR A 227 -0.66 -10.19 12.75
C THR A 227 -1.53 -10.72 11.62
N GLY A 228 -1.03 -10.72 10.38
CA GLY A 228 -1.82 -11.10 9.21
C GLY A 228 -2.65 -9.96 8.63
N SER A 229 -3.55 -10.33 7.71
CA SER A 229 -4.32 -9.42 6.86
C SER A 229 -5.69 -10.01 6.55
N TYR A 230 -6.65 -9.18 6.12
CA TYR A 230 -7.95 -9.66 5.65
C TYR A 230 -8.16 -9.35 4.17
N ILE A 231 -8.68 -10.33 3.42
CA ILE A 231 -9.37 -10.05 2.16
C ILE A 231 -10.82 -9.74 2.51
N THR A 232 -11.32 -8.62 2.01
CA THR A 232 -12.67 -8.13 2.32
C THR A 232 -13.48 -7.92 1.06
N ARG A 233 -14.80 -7.79 1.20
CA ARG A 233 -15.69 -7.33 0.15
C ARG A 233 -16.52 -6.15 0.64
N GLY A 234 -16.56 -5.08 -0.16
CA GLY A 234 -17.28 -3.86 0.18
C GLY A 234 -18.79 -4.07 0.22
N LYS A 235 -19.46 -3.50 1.24
CA LYS A 235 -20.92 -3.47 1.34
C LYS A 235 -21.54 -2.27 0.61
N GLY A 236 -20.72 -1.28 0.25
CA GLY A 236 -21.14 -0.07 -0.47
C GLY A 236 -21.95 0.90 0.39
N GLU A 237 -21.61 1.03 1.68
CA GLU A 237 -22.33 1.94 2.58
C GLU A 237 -22.25 3.38 2.07
N SER A 238 -23.42 3.92 1.77
CA SER A 238 -23.59 5.21 1.11
C SER A 238 -23.11 6.39 1.95
N MET A 239 -23.33 6.34 3.27
CA MET A 239 -22.94 7.40 4.21
C MET A 239 -21.45 7.38 4.52
N ALA A 240 -20.78 6.25 4.31
CA ALA A 240 -19.33 6.13 4.34
C ALA A 240 -18.69 6.40 2.95
N TRP A 241 -19.49 6.84 1.98
CA TRP A 241 -19.11 7.01 0.58
C TRP A 241 -18.36 5.80 0.02
N SER A 242 -18.90 4.61 0.30
CA SER A 242 -18.30 3.33 -0.09
C SER A 242 -16.82 3.27 0.29
N SER A 243 -16.48 3.59 1.53
CA SER A 243 -15.10 3.55 2.03
C SER A 243 -15.01 2.73 3.30
N CYS A 244 -13.84 2.14 3.56
CA CYS A 244 -13.53 1.46 4.81
C CYS A 244 -12.08 1.75 5.23
N SER A 245 -11.62 1.15 6.33
CA SER A 245 -10.23 1.31 6.77
C SER A 245 -9.22 0.81 5.70
N HIS A 246 -7.94 1.13 5.87
CA HIS A 246 -6.87 0.55 5.03
C HIS A 246 -6.04 -0.51 5.76
N GLY A 247 -6.18 -0.64 7.07
CA GLY A 247 -5.30 -1.44 7.90
C GLY A 247 -5.46 -1.08 9.38
N ALA A 248 -4.70 -1.77 10.24
CA ALA A 248 -4.80 -1.62 11.69
C ALA A 248 -4.55 -0.17 12.19
N GLY A 249 -3.68 0.58 11.49
CA GLY A 249 -3.27 1.91 11.93
C GLY A 249 -2.35 1.86 13.15
N ARG A 250 -1.52 2.91 13.31
CA ARG A 250 -0.51 2.93 14.36
C ARG A 250 -1.12 3.32 15.70
N LYS A 251 -0.76 2.57 16.75
CA LYS A 251 -0.98 2.91 18.16
C LYS A 251 0.18 3.73 18.73
N LEU A 252 1.41 3.46 18.26
CA LEU A 252 2.62 4.15 18.70
C LEU A 252 3.29 4.92 17.56
N SER A 253 3.85 6.09 17.86
CA SER A 253 4.77 6.76 16.94
C SER A 253 6.00 5.88 16.69
N ARG A 254 6.69 6.07 15.56
CA ARG A 254 7.88 5.28 15.21
C ARG A 254 8.95 5.36 16.30
N ASN A 255 9.18 6.56 16.83
CA ASN A 255 10.15 6.80 17.91
C ASN A 255 9.69 6.22 19.25
N ALA A 256 8.38 6.18 19.53
CA ALA A 256 7.87 5.51 20.72
C ALA A 256 8.06 3.99 20.61
N ALA A 257 7.67 3.39 19.49
CA ALA A 257 7.85 1.96 19.23
C ALA A 257 9.34 1.52 19.33
N LYS A 258 10.27 2.28 18.74
CA LYS A 258 11.72 2.05 18.86
C LYS A 258 12.28 2.17 20.27
N ARG A 259 11.59 2.85 21.19
CA ARG A 259 12.00 2.94 22.59
C ARG A 259 11.52 1.74 23.40
N VAL A 260 10.29 1.28 23.14
CA VAL A 260 9.63 0.28 24.00
C VAL A 260 9.81 -1.15 23.53
N VAL A 261 9.81 -1.43 22.22
CA VAL A 261 9.78 -2.81 21.70
C VAL A 261 11.18 -3.39 21.68
N GLY A 262 11.52 -4.38 22.50
CA GLY A 262 12.84 -5.03 22.46
C GLY A 262 13.11 -5.84 21.18
N VAL A 263 14.38 -6.14 20.87
CA VAL A 263 14.71 -7.07 19.76
C VAL A 263 14.24 -8.49 20.08
N GLY A 264 14.40 -8.93 21.34
CA GLY A 264 13.90 -10.24 21.79
C GLY A 264 12.38 -10.34 21.65
N GLU A 265 11.64 -9.35 22.15
CA GLU A 265 10.19 -9.27 22.01
C GLU A 265 9.74 -9.28 20.54
N LEU A 266 10.44 -8.56 19.66
CA LEU A 266 10.14 -8.60 18.23
C LEU A 266 10.37 -10.00 17.64
N ASN A 267 11.42 -10.70 18.04
CA ASN A 267 11.66 -12.07 17.58
C ASN A 267 10.54 -13.01 18.05
N GLU A 268 10.10 -12.89 19.30
CA GLU A 268 8.97 -13.67 19.85
C GLU A 268 7.68 -13.39 19.08
N MET A 269 7.38 -12.12 18.78
CA MET A 269 6.20 -11.73 18.01
C MET A 269 6.21 -12.22 16.56
N MET A 270 7.38 -12.58 16.04
CA MET A 270 7.57 -13.05 14.67
C MET A 270 7.83 -14.57 14.62
N GLU A 271 7.64 -15.29 15.74
CA GLU A 271 7.82 -16.73 15.79
C GLU A 271 6.92 -17.44 14.75
N GLY A 272 7.51 -18.38 14.01
CA GLY A 272 6.84 -19.10 12.93
C GLY A 272 6.73 -18.32 11.60
N ILE A 273 7.28 -17.10 11.52
CA ILE A 273 7.33 -16.29 10.30
C ILE A 273 8.79 -16.14 9.88
N VAL A 274 9.10 -16.36 8.60
CA VAL A 274 10.44 -16.10 8.05
C VAL A 274 10.60 -14.61 7.71
N TRP A 275 11.59 -13.96 8.32
CA TRP A 275 11.89 -12.54 8.10
C TRP A 275 13.37 -12.26 8.37
N ASP A 276 13.83 -11.06 8.03
CA ASP A 276 15.21 -10.63 8.30
C ASP A 276 15.42 -10.17 9.75
N SER A 277 15.76 -11.11 10.63
CA SER A 277 16.07 -10.81 12.04
C SER A 277 17.33 -9.95 12.21
N ASN A 278 18.24 -9.87 11.24
CA ASN A 278 19.40 -8.97 11.32
C ASN A 278 18.97 -7.50 11.19
N ALA A 279 17.87 -7.26 10.46
CA ALA A 279 17.26 -5.95 10.34
C ALA A 279 16.36 -5.60 11.55
N ALA A 280 16.25 -6.45 12.58
CA ALA A 280 15.38 -6.25 13.73
C ALA A 280 15.47 -4.83 14.29
N LYS A 281 16.68 -4.31 14.54
CA LYS A 281 16.89 -2.95 15.08
C LYS A 281 16.31 -1.85 14.19
N LEU A 282 16.29 -2.04 12.87
CA LEU A 282 15.82 -1.07 11.89
C LEU A 282 14.29 -1.05 11.80
N VAL A 283 13.65 -2.20 12.02
CA VAL A 283 12.20 -2.40 11.81
C VAL A 283 11.37 -2.44 13.10
N ARG A 284 11.98 -2.16 14.27
CA ARG A 284 11.25 -2.10 15.57
C ARG A 284 10.08 -1.13 15.56
N ASP A 285 10.11 -0.07 14.75
CA ASP A 285 8.98 0.84 14.62
C ASP A 285 7.76 0.22 13.93
N GLU A 286 7.92 -0.94 13.32
CA GLU A 286 6.91 -1.63 12.54
C GLU A 286 6.45 -2.93 13.19
N ALA A 287 6.93 -3.21 14.41
CA ALA A 287 6.54 -4.36 15.22
C ALA A 287 5.01 -4.42 15.45
N PRO A 288 4.42 -5.61 15.63
CA PRO A 288 2.99 -5.77 15.89
C PRO A 288 2.44 -4.86 17.00
N MET A 289 3.17 -4.72 18.11
CA MET A 289 2.79 -3.87 19.24
C MET A 289 2.67 -2.38 18.90
N ALA A 290 3.26 -1.92 17.79
CA ALA A 290 3.17 -0.53 17.34
C ALA A 290 1.82 -0.19 16.68
N TYR A 291 1.02 -1.20 16.37
CA TYR A 291 -0.26 -1.10 15.67
C TYR A 291 -1.44 -1.35 16.61
N LYS A 292 -2.65 -0.92 16.20
CA LYS A 292 -3.89 -1.30 16.88
C LYS A 292 -4.20 -2.78 16.64
N ASP A 293 -5.13 -3.33 17.41
CA ASP A 293 -5.64 -4.67 17.15
C ASP A 293 -6.43 -4.67 15.82
N LEU A 294 -5.99 -5.49 14.87
CA LEU A 294 -6.64 -5.61 13.57
C LEU A 294 -8.07 -6.16 13.71
N ASN A 295 -8.31 -7.06 14.66
CA ASN A 295 -9.63 -7.64 14.89
C ASN A 295 -10.61 -6.58 15.39
N GLU A 296 -10.17 -5.71 16.30
CA GLU A 296 -10.95 -4.56 16.76
C GLU A 296 -11.28 -3.61 15.60
N VAL A 297 -10.32 -3.35 14.71
CA VAL A 297 -10.55 -2.55 13.51
C VAL A 297 -11.59 -3.20 12.59
N MET A 298 -11.57 -4.52 12.43
CA MET A 298 -12.56 -5.25 11.63
C MET A 298 -13.96 -5.23 12.26
N MET A 299 -14.08 -5.47 13.58
CA MET A 299 -15.36 -5.39 14.29
C MET A 299 -16.02 -4.01 14.16
N ASN A 300 -15.22 -2.93 14.21
CA ASN A 300 -15.70 -1.56 14.10
C ASN A 300 -16.17 -1.14 12.70
N GLN A 301 -16.05 -1.99 11.68
CA GLN A 301 -16.44 -1.69 10.29
C GLN A 301 -17.24 -2.82 9.65
N GLU A 302 -17.89 -3.66 10.46
CA GLU A 302 -18.74 -4.76 9.99
C GLU A 302 -19.90 -4.27 9.12
N ASP A 303 -20.33 -3.02 9.25
CA ASP A 303 -21.32 -2.38 8.38
C ASP A 303 -20.74 -1.95 7.01
N LEU A 304 -19.42 -1.78 6.90
CA LEU A 304 -18.74 -1.30 5.68
C LEU A 304 -18.23 -2.42 4.79
N VAL A 305 -17.78 -3.53 5.38
CA VAL A 305 -17.17 -4.67 4.66
C VAL A 305 -17.60 -6.02 5.24
N GLU A 306 -17.54 -7.06 4.43
CA GLU A 306 -17.53 -8.46 4.88
C GLU A 306 -16.12 -9.04 4.76
N VAL A 307 -15.74 -9.93 5.68
CA VAL A 307 -14.49 -10.71 5.59
C VAL A 307 -14.72 -11.86 4.62
N VAL A 308 -13.83 -12.00 3.64
CA VAL A 308 -13.82 -13.09 2.67
C VAL A 308 -12.77 -14.14 3.04
N HIS A 309 -11.56 -13.68 3.42
CA HIS A 309 -10.48 -14.56 3.88
C HIS A 309 -9.70 -13.91 5.03
N GLU A 310 -9.24 -14.72 5.97
CA GLU A 310 -8.26 -14.34 7.00
C GLU A 310 -6.89 -14.87 6.57
N LEU A 311 -5.91 -13.98 6.41
CA LEU A 311 -4.59 -14.33 5.92
C LEU A 311 -3.55 -14.27 7.04
N LYS A 312 -2.77 -15.33 7.19
CA LYS A 312 -1.68 -15.43 8.16
C LYS A 312 -0.32 -15.46 7.47
N PRO A 313 0.67 -14.70 7.94
CA PRO A 313 1.97 -14.61 7.28
C PRO A 313 2.80 -15.88 7.54
N LEU A 314 3.53 -16.33 6.51
CA LEU A 314 4.61 -17.34 6.60
C LEU A 314 5.97 -16.69 6.40
N MET A 315 6.01 -15.60 5.64
CA MET A 315 7.22 -14.86 5.34
C MET A 315 6.88 -13.38 5.25
N ASN A 316 7.70 -12.53 5.87
CA ASN A 316 7.62 -11.08 5.77
C ASN A 316 8.98 -10.51 5.36
N MET A 317 8.99 -9.78 4.24
CA MET A 317 10.12 -8.96 3.81
C MET A 317 9.76 -7.49 4.03
N LYS A 318 10.46 -6.85 4.96
CA LYS A 318 10.20 -5.46 5.33
C LYS A 318 11.05 -4.48 4.53
N GLY A 319 10.46 -3.33 4.23
CA GLY A 319 11.18 -2.19 3.70
C GLY A 319 11.97 -1.42 4.76
N TYR A 320 13.30 -1.43 4.67
CA TYR A 320 14.21 -0.60 5.48
C TYR A 320 15.36 -0.03 4.64
#